data_AF-A0A7C3Y8E0-F1
#
_entry.id   AF-A0A7C3Y8E0-F1
#
_cell.length_a   1.000
_cell.length_b   1.000
_cell.length_c   1.000
_cell.angle_alpha   90.00
_cell.angle_beta   90.00
_cell.angle_gamma   90.00
#
_symmetry.space_group_name_H-M   'P 1'
#
loop_
_entity.id
_entity.type
_entity.pdbx_description
1 polymer ?
#
loop_
_entity_poly.entity_id
_entity_poly.type
_entity_poly.pdbx_seq_one_letter_code
_entity_poly.pdbx_strand_id
1 'polypeptide(L)'
;MAQRVRFLVPDLWADHHVIKVRKVLTDAPGVVNVFASSAFKEISVDYDAAITNPDQLARLLRDAGYPPTTGLAGDDGRVVYGEYDIMWRERGSRVTTTDRRDIEMSGDFRRY
;
A
#
# COMPACT_ATOMS: atom_id res chain seq x y z
N MET A 1 13.76 -23.52 -5.81
CA MET A 1 12.75 -23.19 -6.85
C MET A 1 12.08 -21.90 -6.41
N ALA A 2 11.90 -20.93 -7.31
CA ALA A 2 11.28 -19.65 -6.95
C ALA A 2 9.80 -19.86 -6.60
N GLN A 3 9.43 -19.49 -5.38
CA GLN A 3 8.06 -19.46 -4.88
C GLN A 3 7.62 -18.01 -4.70
N ARG A 4 6.31 -17.76 -4.78
CA ARG A 4 5.73 -16.43 -4.59
C ARG A 4 4.85 -16.39 -3.35
N VAL A 5 5.03 -15.36 -2.52
CA VAL A 5 4.14 -15.03 -1.40
C VAL A 5 3.60 -13.61 -1.55
N ARG A 6 2.36 -13.39 -1.09
CA ARG A 6 1.72 -12.07 -1.01
C ARG A 6 1.44 -11.69 0.43
N PHE A 7 1.65 -10.42 0.74
CA PHE A 7 1.39 -9.82 2.03
C PHE A 7 0.50 -8.58 1.86
N LEU A 8 -0.55 -8.49 2.66
CA LEU A 8 -1.30 -7.25 2.84
C LEU A 8 -0.63 -6.43 3.95
N VAL A 9 -0.28 -5.18 3.66
CA VAL A 9 0.39 -4.24 4.57
C VAL A 9 -0.37 -2.90 4.57
N PRO A 10 -1.34 -2.73 5.48
CA PRO A 10 -2.17 -1.51 5.56
C PRO A 10 -1.35 -0.22 5.73
N ASP A 11 -0.21 -0.31 6.42
CA ASP A 11 0.64 0.85 6.74
C ASP A 11 1.54 1.32 5.58
N LEU A 12 1.33 0.80 4.38
CA LEU A 12 2.04 1.21 3.17
C LEU A 12 1.40 2.48 2.57
N TRP A 13 1.59 3.65 3.20
CA TRP A 13 0.85 4.88 2.89
C TRP A 13 1.30 5.64 1.64
N ALA A 14 2.59 5.61 1.31
CA ALA A 14 3.15 6.41 0.23
C ALA A 14 4.35 5.73 -0.43
N ASP A 15 4.86 6.34 -1.50
CA ASP A 15 6.01 5.89 -2.27
C ASP A 15 7.28 5.72 -1.39
N HIS A 16 7.52 6.61 -0.43
CA HIS A 16 8.68 6.47 0.46
C HIS A 16 8.61 5.22 1.36
N HIS A 17 7.40 4.75 1.71
CA HIS A 17 7.23 3.47 2.40
C HIS A 17 7.52 2.30 1.45
N VAL A 18 7.08 2.39 0.19
CA VAL A 18 7.38 1.38 -0.85
C VAL A 18 8.88 1.24 -1.06
N ILE A 19 9.60 2.37 -1.14
CA ILE A 19 11.07 2.38 -1.30
C ILE A 19 11.74 1.69 -0.10
N LYS A 20 11.32 2.03 1.13
CA LYS A 20 11.88 1.42 2.36
C LYS A 20 11.67 -0.09 2.40
N VAL A 21 10.44 -0.55 2.12
CA VAL A 21 10.09 -1.98 2.08
C VAL A 21 10.89 -2.73 1.02
N ARG A 22 10.98 -2.17 -0.20
CA ARG A 22 11.74 -2.80 -1.29
C ARG A 22 13.21 -2.94 -0.92
N LYS A 23 13.83 -1.91 -0.35
CA LYS A 23 15.22 -1.98 0.11
C LYS A 23 15.42 -3.12 1.11
N VAL A 24 14.59 -3.17 2.15
CA VAL A 24 14.69 -4.21 3.20
C VAL A 24 14.54 -5.62 2.62
N LEU A 25 13.57 -5.85 1.72
CA LEU A 25 13.32 -7.17 1.16
C LEU A 25 14.35 -7.57 0.10
N THR A 26 14.81 -6.65 -0.75
CA THR A 26 15.83 -6.96 -1.76
C THR A 26 17.20 -7.26 -1.14
N ASP A 27 17.50 -6.67 0.02
CA ASP A 27 18.73 -6.97 0.77
C ASP A 27 18.64 -8.31 1.55
N ALA A 28 17.45 -8.95 1.60
CA ALA A 28 17.24 -10.18 2.35
C ALA A 28 17.73 -11.44 1.59
N PRO A 29 18.42 -12.39 2.27
CA PRO A 29 18.88 -13.63 1.64
C PRO A 29 17.74 -14.45 1.04
N GLY A 30 17.93 -14.93 -0.19
CA GLY A 30 16.97 -15.80 -0.86
C GLY A 30 15.81 -15.06 -1.53
N VAL A 31 15.73 -13.73 -1.45
CA VAL A 31 14.77 -12.94 -2.23
C VAL A 31 15.29 -12.77 -3.66
N VAL A 32 14.42 -13.04 -4.64
CA VAL A 32 14.71 -12.96 -6.08
C VAL A 32 14.10 -11.70 -6.69
N ASN A 33 12.86 -11.40 -6.34
CA ASN A 33 12.14 -10.25 -6.89
C ASN A 33 11.09 -9.74 -5.90
N VAL A 34 10.86 -8.42 -5.92
CA VAL A 34 9.94 -7.74 -5.01
C VAL A 34 9.06 -6.77 -5.79
N PHE A 35 7.76 -6.97 -5.68
CA PHE A 35 6.74 -6.01 -6.10
C PHE A 35 6.06 -5.46 -4.85
N ALA A 36 5.93 -4.14 -4.75
CA ALA A 36 5.26 -3.49 -3.63
C ALA A 36 4.45 -2.29 -4.16
N SER A 37 3.22 -2.13 -3.67
CA SER A 37 2.32 -1.06 -4.09
C SER A 37 1.57 -0.47 -2.90
N SER A 38 1.84 0.81 -2.61
CA SER A 38 1.07 1.59 -1.63
C SER A 38 -0.38 1.79 -2.05
N ALA A 39 -0.66 1.83 -3.35
CA ALA A 39 -2.02 1.92 -3.86
C ALA A 39 -2.83 0.68 -3.46
N PHE A 40 -2.23 -0.52 -3.56
CA PHE A 40 -2.89 -1.80 -3.22
C PHE A 40 -2.66 -2.26 -1.79
N LYS A 41 -1.84 -1.56 -1.00
CA LYS A 41 -1.39 -2.01 0.32
C LYS A 41 -0.85 -3.45 0.26
N GLU A 42 -0.20 -3.82 -0.84
CA GLU A 42 0.21 -5.20 -1.13
C GLU A 42 1.70 -5.28 -1.46
N ILE A 43 2.32 -6.37 -1.01
CA ILE A 43 3.68 -6.76 -1.37
C ILE A 43 3.65 -8.19 -1.89
N SER A 44 4.20 -8.42 -3.08
CA SER A 44 4.47 -9.74 -3.64
C SER A 44 5.98 -9.99 -3.67
N VAL A 45 6.42 -11.12 -3.13
CA VAL A 45 7.84 -11.49 -3.06
C VAL A 45 8.05 -12.84 -3.74
N ASP A 46 8.97 -12.88 -4.69
CA ASP A 46 9.54 -14.12 -5.24
C ASP A 46 10.78 -14.48 -4.44
N TYR A 47 10.83 -15.69 -3.89
CA TYR A 47 11.91 -16.15 -3.02
C TYR A 47 12.30 -17.61 -3.28
N ASP A 48 13.52 -17.98 -2.94
CA ASP A 48 13.97 -19.36 -2.93
C ASP A 48 13.65 -20.04 -1.60
N ALA A 49 12.77 -21.02 -1.63
CA ALA A 49 12.28 -21.75 -0.46
C ALA A 49 13.36 -22.59 0.25
N ALA A 50 14.52 -22.76 -0.36
CA ALA A 50 15.68 -23.40 0.29
C ALA A 50 16.43 -22.46 1.25
N ILE A 51 16.29 -21.13 1.08
CA ILE A 51 17.08 -20.11 1.79
C ILE A 51 16.20 -19.32 2.76
N THR A 52 14.98 -18.98 2.34
CA THR A 52 14.04 -18.21 3.17
C THR A 52 12.63 -18.77 3.07
N ASN A 53 11.73 -18.27 3.91
CA ASN A 53 10.34 -18.71 3.96
C ASN A 53 9.39 -17.53 4.28
N PRO A 54 8.07 -17.67 4.05
CA PRO A 54 7.09 -16.63 4.29
C PRO A 54 7.13 -16.03 5.71
N ASP A 55 7.38 -16.86 6.73
CA ASP A 55 7.40 -16.40 8.12
C ASP A 55 8.61 -15.50 8.41
N GLN A 56 9.76 -15.80 7.82
CA GLN A 56 10.95 -14.95 7.91
C GLN A 56 10.74 -13.61 7.21
N LEU A 57 10.15 -13.62 6.01
CA LEU A 57 9.82 -12.40 5.28
C LEU A 57 8.80 -11.55 6.04
N ALA A 58 7.79 -12.18 6.64
CA ALA A 58 6.81 -11.49 7.48
C ALA A 58 7.43 -10.88 8.76
N ARG A 59 8.41 -11.57 9.37
CA ARG A 59 9.19 -11.03 10.50
C ARG A 59 9.98 -9.80 10.08
N LEU A 60 10.70 -9.89 8.96
CA LEU A 60 11.49 -8.79 8.43
C LEU A 60 10.63 -7.55 8.13
N LEU A 61 9.43 -7.76 7.59
CA LEU A 61 8.44 -6.69 7.39
C LEU A 61 7.99 -6.06 8.71
N ARG A 62 7.67 -6.88 9.74
CA ARG A 62 7.34 -6.37 11.08
C ARG A 62 8.46 -5.55 11.68
N ASP A 63 9.70 -6.03 11.63
CA ASP A 63 10.88 -5.36 12.18
C ASP A 63 11.17 -4.04 11.47
N ALA A 64 10.82 -3.93 10.18
CA ALA A 64 10.90 -2.70 9.40
C ALA A 64 9.77 -1.69 9.70
N GLY A 65 8.80 -2.05 10.54
CA GLY A 65 7.64 -1.25 10.90
C GLY A 65 6.44 -1.42 9.95
N TYR A 66 6.38 -2.53 9.22
CA TYR A 66 5.36 -2.83 8.22
C TYR A 66 4.69 -4.18 8.53
N PRO A 67 3.98 -4.32 9.66
CA PRO A 67 3.38 -5.58 10.03
C PRO A 67 2.36 -6.03 8.96
N PRO A 68 2.53 -7.22 8.35
CA PRO A 68 1.51 -7.74 7.47
C PRO A 68 0.30 -8.18 8.28
N THR A 69 -0.89 -7.78 7.85
CA THR A 69 -2.14 -8.30 8.42
C THR A 69 -2.29 -9.73 7.93
N THR A 70 -2.30 -10.70 8.84
CA THR A 70 -2.43 -12.12 8.49
C THR A 70 -3.62 -12.33 7.57
N GLY A 71 -3.29 -12.73 6.35
CA GLY A 71 -4.19 -12.83 5.21
C GLY A 71 -3.27 -13.05 4.04
N LEU A 72 -2.86 -14.31 3.83
CA LEU A 72 -2.54 -14.78 2.50
C LEU A 72 -3.73 -14.29 1.67
N ALA A 73 -3.53 -13.27 0.82
CA ALA A 73 -4.57 -12.86 -0.11
C ALA A 73 -5.07 -14.16 -0.71
N GLY A 74 -6.35 -14.45 -0.53
CA GLY A 74 -6.97 -15.65 -1.04
C GLY A 74 -6.49 -15.86 -2.48
N ASP A 75 -6.45 -17.09 -2.90
CA ASP A 75 -6.22 -17.55 -4.25
C ASP A 75 -7.01 -16.75 -5.34
N ASP A 76 -7.98 -15.91 -4.94
CA ASP A 76 -8.72 -14.95 -5.76
C ASP A 76 -8.05 -13.57 -5.96
N GLY A 77 -6.95 -13.26 -5.26
CA GLY A 77 -6.17 -12.02 -5.41
C GLY A 77 -6.91 -10.73 -5.03
N ARG A 78 -8.00 -10.82 -4.24
CA ARG A 78 -8.78 -9.64 -3.89
C ARG A 78 -8.21 -8.96 -2.65
N VAL A 79 -7.60 -7.80 -2.85
CA VAL A 79 -7.35 -6.83 -1.79
C VAL A 79 -8.71 -6.33 -1.31
N VAL A 80 -9.15 -6.80 -0.14
CA VAL A 80 -10.24 -6.16 0.60
C VAL A 80 -9.67 -4.87 1.16
N TYR A 81 -9.72 -3.80 0.37
CA TYR A 81 -9.71 -2.47 0.97
C TYR A 81 -10.86 -2.49 1.97
N GLY A 82 -10.57 -2.25 3.25
CA GLY A 82 -11.62 -2.09 4.26
C GLY A 82 -12.67 -1.11 3.74
N GLU A 83 -13.92 -1.23 4.22
CA GLU A 83 -15.00 -0.32 3.83
C GLU A 83 -14.44 1.10 3.74
N TYR A 84 -14.58 1.71 2.55
CA TYR A 84 -14.19 3.10 2.27
C TYR A 84 -14.52 3.95 3.49
N ASP A 85 -13.57 4.82 3.89
CA ASP A 85 -13.68 5.68 5.07
C ASP A 85 -15.13 6.11 5.28
N ILE A 86 -15.68 5.64 6.41
CA ILE A 86 -17.09 5.71 6.77
C ILE A 86 -17.60 7.16 6.64
N MET A 87 -16.72 8.14 6.85
CA MET A 87 -17.01 9.55 6.68
C MET A 87 -17.41 9.91 5.25
N TRP A 88 -16.83 9.29 4.21
CA TRP A 88 -17.23 9.52 2.82
C TRP A 88 -18.67 9.08 2.53
N ARG A 89 -19.12 8.00 3.17
CA ARG A 89 -20.47 7.46 2.99
C ARG A 89 -21.48 8.19 3.88
N GLU A 90 -21.13 8.42 5.15
CA GLU A 90 -22.03 9.02 6.13
C GLU A 90 -22.16 10.53 5.99
N ARG A 91 -21.06 11.22 5.63
CA ARG A 91 -21.06 12.70 5.56
C ARG A 91 -21.27 13.23 4.16
N GLY A 92 -21.05 12.42 3.12
CA GLY A 92 -21.63 12.51 1.77
C GLY A 92 -21.76 13.90 1.11
N SER A 93 -21.02 14.90 1.58
CA SER A 93 -21.14 16.28 1.11
C SER A 93 -20.24 16.39 -0.10
N ARG A 94 -20.75 15.89 -1.23
CA ARG A 94 -20.20 16.22 -2.54
C ARG A 94 -20.44 17.70 -2.78
N VAL A 95 -19.52 18.53 -2.31
CA VAL A 95 -19.49 19.94 -2.68
C VAL A 95 -18.86 20.02 -4.06
N THR A 96 -19.70 19.92 -5.10
CA THR A 96 -19.28 20.09 -6.51
C THR A 96 -19.22 21.57 -6.91
N THR A 97 -19.68 22.45 -6.02
CA THR A 97 -19.69 23.90 -6.23
C THR A 97 -18.53 24.49 -5.45
N THR A 98 -17.55 25.03 -6.16
CA THR A 98 -16.44 25.78 -5.56
C THR A 98 -16.97 26.86 -4.62
N ASP A 99 -16.40 26.97 -3.42
CA ASP A 99 -16.76 28.03 -2.49
C ASP A 99 -16.51 29.38 -3.14
N ARG A 100 -17.46 30.30 -3.02
CA ARG A 100 -17.36 31.63 -3.63
C ARG A 100 -16.14 32.40 -3.14
N ARG A 101 -15.68 32.13 -1.90
CA ARG A 101 -14.46 32.72 -1.34
C ARG A 101 -13.21 32.22 -2.06
N ASP A 102 -13.18 30.97 -2.49
CA ASP A 102 -12.06 30.42 -3.26
C ASP A 102 -12.01 31.04 -4.67
N ILE A 103 -13.19 31.26 -5.28
CA ILE A 103 -13.32 31.99 -6.55
C ILE A 103 -12.78 33.42 -6.38
N GLU A 104 -13.22 34.12 -5.32
CA GLU A 104 -12.82 35.51 -5.03
C GLU A 104 -11.35 35.64 -4.66
N MET A 105 -10.72 34.62 -4.06
CA MET A 105 -9.28 34.62 -3.75
C MET A 105 -8.39 34.16 -4.92
N SER A 106 -8.93 33.41 -5.89
CA SER A 106 -8.16 32.86 -7.01
C SER A 106 -7.63 33.88 -8.02
N GLY A 107 -7.98 35.17 -7.90
CA GLY A 107 -7.42 36.23 -8.75
C GLY A 107 -8.02 36.34 -10.15
N ASP A 108 -8.92 35.43 -10.54
CA ASP A 108 -9.44 35.33 -11.91
C ASP A 108 -10.50 36.40 -12.25
N PHE A 109 -10.83 37.27 -11.29
CA PHE A 109 -11.73 38.43 -11.46
C PHE A 109 -11.14 39.58 -12.30
N ARG A 110 -9.98 39.38 -12.96
CA ARG A 110 -9.33 40.36 -13.83
C ARG A 110 -9.40 40.04 -15.33
N ARG A 111 -10.13 38.99 -15.72
CA ARG A 111 -10.44 38.75 -17.13
C ARG A 111 -11.95 38.90 -17.30
N TYR A 112 -12.32 39.69 -18.31
CA TYR A 112 -13.65 40.15 -18.70
C TYR A 112 -14.11 41.45 -18.00
#